data_AF-A0A251WHP1-F1
#
_entry.id   AF-A0A251WHP1-F1
#
_cell.length_a   1.000
_cell.length_b   1.000
_cell.length_c   1.000
_cell.angle_alpha   90.00
_cell.angle_beta   90.00
_cell.angle_gamma   90.00
#
_symmetry.space_group_name_H-M   'P 1'
#
loop_
_entity.id
_entity.type
_entity.pdbx_description
1 polymer ?
#
loop_
_entity_poly.entity_id
_entity_poly.type
_entity_poly.pdbx_seq_one_letter_code
_entity_poly.pdbx_strand_id
1 'polypeptide(L)'
;MLGSGLESFGMAQVLIDLNQAGLDLEPEEMEAYALRLAEELREDLAEEAGLAREEDVPEGAMSGAAAFLLGILKAEVNATNLLAVMKWLWNLRPNTVLKLSYKNGDREFNLEYRTQEQLEQQIAAIRELDSFTVQLIQTK
;
A
#
# COMPACT_ATOMS: atom_id res chain seq x y z
N MET A 1 -0.55 -37.92 -12.55
CA MET A 1 -1.34 -36.68 -12.75
C MET A 1 -0.39 -35.54 -12.48
N LEU A 2 -0.08 -34.75 -13.51
CA LEU A 2 0.82 -33.60 -13.39
C LEU A 2 0.08 -32.52 -12.60
N GLY A 3 0.78 -31.96 -11.60
CA GLY A 3 0.25 -30.95 -10.71
C GLY A 3 -0.37 -29.80 -11.48
N SER A 4 -1.55 -29.40 -11.03
CA SER A 4 -2.17 -28.13 -11.35
C SER A 4 -1.12 -27.03 -11.26
N GLY A 5 -0.72 -26.50 -12.42
CA GLY A 5 -0.03 -25.22 -12.48
C GLY A 5 -0.98 -24.20 -11.90
N LEU A 6 -0.80 -23.87 -10.61
CA LEU A 6 -1.14 -22.54 -10.15
C LEU A 6 -0.24 -21.64 -10.98
N GLU A 7 -0.84 -21.00 -11.98
CA GLU A 7 -0.28 -19.78 -12.53
C GLU A 7 0.06 -18.92 -11.32
N SER A 8 1.34 -18.64 -11.12
CA SER A 8 1.78 -17.72 -10.09
C SER A 8 1.20 -16.36 -10.48
N PHE A 9 0.00 -16.04 -9.98
CA PHE A 9 -0.49 -14.67 -10.00
C PHE A 9 0.58 -13.86 -9.29
N GLY A 10 1.17 -12.88 -9.99
CA GLY A 10 2.23 -12.05 -9.44
C GLY A 10 1.76 -11.46 -8.11
N MET A 11 2.58 -11.66 -7.08
CA MET A 11 2.39 -11.03 -5.78
C MET A 11 3.13 -9.69 -5.80
N ALA A 12 2.43 -8.63 -5.43
CA ALA A 12 2.99 -7.32 -5.27
C ALA A 12 3.12 -7.00 -3.79
N GLN A 13 4.30 -6.53 -3.38
CA GLN A 13 4.49 -5.93 -2.07
C GLN A 13 4.03 -4.46 -2.11
N VAL A 14 3.09 -4.11 -1.25
CA VAL A 14 2.55 -2.76 -1.15
C VAL A 14 2.90 -2.19 0.21
N LEU A 15 3.64 -1.08 0.22
CA LEU A 15 3.79 -0.25 1.41
C LEU A 15 2.72 0.84 1.40
N ILE A 16 1.98 0.99 2.50
CA ILE A 16 0.90 1.97 2.62
C ILE A 16 1.26 2.95 3.72
N ASP A 17 1.46 4.22 3.36
CA ASP A 17 1.82 5.29 4.29
C ASP A 17 0.61 6.19 4.59
N LEU A 18 0.20 6.19 5.85
CA LEU A 18 -0.96 6.92 6.37
C LEU A 18 -0.58 8.26 7.01
N ASN A 19 0.72 8.55 7.16
CA ASN A 19 1.18 9.70 7.95
C ASN A 19 0.75 11.05 7.37
N GLN A 20 0.47 11.10 6.06
CA GLN A 20 -0.01 12.31 5.38
C GLN A 20 -1.53 12.34 5.18
N ALA A 21 -2.26 11.34 5.69
CA ALA A 21 -3.70 11.21 5.47
C ALA A 21 -4.54 12.18 6.35
N GLY A 22 -3.89 12.97 7.19
CA GLY A 22 -4.54 13.96 8.06
C GLY A 22 -5.43 13.31 9.13
N LEU A 23 -5.02 12.16 9.65
CA LEU A 23 -5.82 11.37 10.59
C LEU A 23 -5.98 12.03 11.97
N ASP A 24 -5.04 12.90 12.36
CA ASP A 24 -5.01 13.60 13.66
C ASP A 24 -5.09 12.62 14.84
N LEU A 25 -4.21 11.61 14.81
CA LEU A 25 -4.10 10.55 15.81
C LEU A 25 -2.78 10.67 16.57
N GLU A 26 -2.82 10.48 17.88
CA GLU A 26 -1.61 10.31 18.68
C GLU A 26 -0.88 9.00 18.34
N PRO A 27 0.40 8.83 18.69
CA PRO A 27 1.17 7.65 18.28
C PRO A 27 0.54 6.29 18.64
N GLU A 28 0.02 6.15 19.85
CA GLU A 28 -0.64 4.90 20.29
C GLU A 28 -1.94 4.64 19.52
N GLU A 29 -2.68 5.70 19.19
CA GLU A 29 -3.91 5.62 18.41
C GLU A 29 -3.62 5.29 16.93
N MET A 30 -2.54 5.85 16.37
CA MET A 30 -2.06 5.54 15.03
C MET A 30 -1.63 4.08 14.92
N GLU A 31 -0.92 3.54 15.93
CA GLU A 31 -0.54 2.12 15.95
C GLU A 31 -1.76 1.21 16.00
N ALA A 32 -2.71 1.46 16.91
CA ALA A 32 -3.94 0.69 17.01
C ALA A 32 -4.78 0.77 15.73
N TYR A 33 -4.86 1.95 15.12
CA TYR A 33 -5.55 2.15 13.84
C TYR A 33 -4.87 1.36 12.71
N ALA A 34 -3.55 1.46 12.60
CA ALA A 34 -2.75 0.74 11.61
C ALA A 34 -2.91 -0.79 11.76
N LEU A 35 -2.88 -1.32 12.99
CA LEU A 35 -3.10 -2.75 13.25
C LEU A 35 -4.49 -3.21 12.80
N ARG A 36 -5.53 -2.43 13.09
CA ARG A 36 -6.91 -2.72 12.64
C ARG A 36 -6.98 -2.78 11.11
N LEU A 37 -6.35 -1.82 10.43
CA LEU A 37 -6.31 -1.79 8.96
C LEU A 37 -5.51 -2.96 8.36
N ALA A 38 -4.43 -3.39 9.00
CA ALA A 38 -3.69 -4.58 8.58
C ALA A 38 -4.54 -5.85 8.71
N GLU A 39 -5.37 -5.96 9.76
CA GLU A 39 -6.33 -7.05 9.92
C GLU A 39 -7.38 -7.04 8.80
N GLU A 40 -8.01 -5.88 8.54
CA GLU A 40 -8.97 -5.71 7.43
C GLU A 40 -8.36 -6.07 6.07
N LEU A 41 -7.12 -5.66 5.80
CA LEU A 41 -6.42 -6.03 4.57
C LEU A 41 -6.23 -7.55 4.47
N ARG A 42 -5.79 -8.20 5.56
CA ARG A 42 -5.53 -9.65 5.58
C ARG A 42 -6.80 -10.49 5.40
N GLU A 43 -7.94 -10.01 5.90
CA GLU A 43 -9.20 -10.76 5.81
C GLU A 43 -9.72 -10.87 4.36
N ASP A 44 -9.63 -9.78 3.60
CA ASP A 44 -10.35 -9.68 2.32
C ASP A 44 -9.49 -9.35 1.10
N LEU A 45 -8.31 -8.73 1.28
CA LEU A 45 -7.64 -8.02 0.20
C LEU A 45 -6.18 -8.45 -0.04
N ALA A 46 -5.49 -8.94 0.97
CA ALA A 46 -4.08 -9.29 0.96
C ALA A 46 -3.87 -10.72 1.49
N GLU A 47 -2.88 -11.42 0.94
CA GLU A 47 -2.47 -12.73 1.48
C GLU A 47 -1.80 -12.55 2.84
N GLU A 48 -0.99 -11.50 2.97
CA GLU A 48 -0.34 -11.10 4.21
C GLU A 48 -0.45 -9.60 4.39
N ALA A 49 -0.61 -9.14 5.62
CA ALA A 49 -0.57 -7.72 5.95
C ALA A 49 -0.09 -7.50 7.38
N GLY A 50 0.58 -6.38 7.65
CA GLY A 50 1.11 -6.05 8.97
C GLY A 50 1.72 -4.65 9.03
N LEU A 51 2.25 -4.29 10.20
CA LEU A 51 3.05 -3.07 10.34
C LEU A 51 4.40 -3.26 9.62
N ALA A 52 4.81 -2.25 8.84
CA ALA A 52 6.10 -2.27 8.18
C ALA A 52 7.24 -2.09 9.19
N ARG A 53 8.40 -2.66 8.89
CA ARG A 53 9.66 -2.46 9.61
C ARG A 53 10.62 -1.64 8.77
N GLU A 54 11.70 -1.15 9.37
CA GLU A 54 12.75 -0.43 8.62
C GLU A 54 13.32 -1.27 7.46
N GLU A 55 13.48 -2.58 7.66
CA GLU A 55 13.97 -3.53 6.66
C GLU A 55 13.01 -3.73 5.47
N ASP A 56 11.73 -3.36 5.62
CA ASP A 56 10.73 -3.48 4.57
C ASP A 56 10.74 -2.30 3.60
N VAL A 57 11.39 -1.18 3.97
CA VAL A 57 11.38 0.04 3.17
C VAL A 57 12.67 0.13 2.35
N PRO A 58 12.61 0.51 1.07
CA PRO A 58 13.81 0.79 0.30
C PRO A 58 14.74 1.77 1.04
N GLU A 59 16.05 1.49 1.01
CA GLU A 59 17.06 2.27 1.75
C GLU A 59 16.84 3.78 1.61
N GLY A 60 16.75 4.47 2.75
CA GLY A 60 16.66 5.93 2.83
C GLY A 60 15.26 6.53 2.66
N ALA A 61 14.22 5.71 2.48
CA ALA A 61 12.85 6.22 2.31
C ALA A 61 12.17 6.58 3.65
N MET A 62 12.39 5.83 4.73
CA MET A 62 11.76 6.04 6.04
C MET A 62 12.67 5.50 7.17
N SER A 63 12.72 6.19 8.32
CA SER A 63 13.52 5.81 9.50
C SER A 63 12.73 5.99 10.79
N GLY A 64 12.83 5.07 11.75
CA GLY A 64 12.14 5.14 13.03
C GLY A 64 12.86 4.38 14.16
N ALA A 65 12.86 4.94 15.37
CA ALA A 65 13.51 4.32 16.54
C ALA A 65 12.73 3.14 17.17
N ALA A 66 11.60 2.74 16.56
CA ALA A 66 10.71 1.70 17.04
C ALA A 66 10.88 0.41 16.23
N ALA A 67 10.40 -0.72 16.78
CA ALA A 67 10.46 -2.03 16.10
C ALA A 67 9.66 -2.06 14.78
N PHE A 68 8.71 -1.13 14.62
CA PHE A 68 7.89 -0.94 13.43
C PHE A 68 7.82 0.54 13.07
N LEU A 69 7.56 0.81 11.81
CA LEU A 69 7.36 2.15 11.27
C LEU A 69 5.91 2.59 11.50
N LEU A 70 5.76 3.58 12.37
CA LEU A 70 4.45 4.09 12.75
C LEU A 70 3.68 4.62 11.54
N GLY A 71 2.41 4.21 11.43
CA GLY A 71 1.52 4.64 10.35
C GLY A 71 1.83 4.06 8.98
N ILE A 72 2.76 3.08 8.88
CA ILE A 72 3.11 2.42 7.62
C ILE A 72 2.77 0.94 7.69
N LEU A 73 1.95 0.48 6.74
CA LEU A 73 1.59 -0.92 6.58
C LEU A 73 2.40 -1.56 5.45
N LYS A 74 2.64 -2.86 5.58
CA LYS A 74 3.10 -3.73 4.50
C LYS A 74 2.00 -4.73 4.19
N ALA A 75 1.70 -4.92 2.92
CA ALA A 75 0.78 -5.94 2.44
C ALA A 75 1.36 -6.71 1.25
N GLU A 76 1.07 -7.99 1.15
CA GLU A 76 1.32 -8.81 -0.03
C GLU A 76 0.00 -9.07 -0.75
N VAL A 77 -0.12 -8.52 -1.95
CA VAL A 77 -1.39 -8.43 -2.67
C VAL A 77 -1.22 -9.09 -4.02
N ASN A 78 -2.12 -10.02 -4.36
CA ASN A 78 -2.12 -10.60 -5.69
C ASN A 78 -2.61 -9.59 -6.75
N ALA A 79 -2.20 -9.78 -8.00
CA ALA A 79 -2.59 -8.89 -9.11
C ALA A 79 -4.11 -8.69 -9.28
N THR A 80 -4.92 -9.68 -8.89
CA THR A 80 -6.39 -9.62 -8.96
C THR A 80 -6.94 -8.61 -7.94
N ASN A 81 -6.43 -8.63 -6.71
CA ASN A 81 -6.91 -7.83 -5.58
C ASN A 81 -6.34 -6.41 -5.55
N LEU A 82 -5.31 -6.11 -6.35
CA LEU A 82 -4.66 -4.81 -6.37
C LEU A 82 -5.63 -3.63 -6.55
N LEU A 83 -6.58 -3.77 -7.48
CA LEU A 83 -7.59 -2.74 -7.70
C LEU A 83 -8.49 -2.56 -6.47
N ALA A 84 -8.82 -3.66 -5.79
CA ALA A 84 -9.66 -3.62 -4.60
C ALA A 84 -8.94 -2.93 -3.44
N VAL A 85 -7.64 -3.20 -3.23
CA VAL A 85 -6.80 -2.47 -2.26
C VAL A 85 -6.77 -0.99 -2.57
N MET A 86 -6.50 -0.59 -3.82
CA MET A 86 -6.43 0.83 -4.17
C MET A 86 -7.79 1.55 -4.01
N LYS A 87 -8.90 0.87 -4.30
CA LYS A 87 -10.26 1.38 -4.05
C LYS A 87 -10.57 1.49 -2.55
N TRP A 88 -10.16 0.49 -1.77
CA TRP A 88 -10.30 0.51 -0.32
C TRP A 88 -9.52 1.68 0.29
N LEU A 89 -8.27 1.91 -0.13
CA LEU A 89 -7.46 3.07 0.27
C LEU A 89 -8.11 4.40 -0.10
N TRP A 90 -8.66 4.51 -1.31
CA TRP A 90 -9.40 5.70 -1.74
C TRP A 90 -10.60 6.00 -0.84
N ASN A 91 -11.33 4.97 -0.43
CA ASN A 91 -12.52 5.10 0.42
C ASN A 91 -12.18 5.25 1.91
N LEU A 92 -10.96 4.92 2.32
CA LEU A 92 -10.53 4.96 3.72
C LEU A 92 -10.62 6.37 4.32
N ARG A 93 -10.29 7.39 3.52
CA ARG A 93 -10.29 8.79 3.98
C ARG A 93 -10.79 9.74 2.89
N PRO A 94 -11.97 10.36 3.08
CA PRO A 94 -12.45 11.42 2.19
C PRO A 94 -11.45 12.57 2.08
N ASN A 95 -11.41 13.24 0.92
CA ASN A 95 -10.51 14.35 0.63
C ASN A 95 -9.02 13.99 0.76
N THR A 96 -8.65 12.78 0.30
CA THR A 96 -7.25 12.39 0.12
C THR A 96 -6.95 12.13 -1.35
N VAL A 97 -5.70 12.35 -1.74
CA VAL A 97 -5.14 11.84 -3.01
C VAL A 97 -4.27 10.64 -2.70
N LEU A 98 -4.22 9.69 -3.64
CA LEU A 98 -3.30 8.57 -3.57
C LEU A 98 -2.06 8.93 -4.38
N LYS A 99 -0.91 8.99 -3.71
CA LYS A 99 0.39 9.13 -4.36
C LYS A 99 1.08 7.78 -4.40
N LEU A 100 1.28 7.25 -5.60
CA LEU A 100 1.96 5.98 -5.83
C LEU A 100 3.40 6.23 -6.25
N SER A 101 4.34 5.52 -5.64
CA SER A 101 5.78 5.61 -5.91
C SER A 101 6.37 4.23 -6.15
N TYR A 102 7.12 4.05 -7.24
CA TYR A 102 7.74 2.76 -7.58
C TYR A 102 9.01 2.95 -8.41
N LYS A 103 9.86 1.92 -8.43
CA LYS A 103 11.06 1.86 -9.28
C LYS A 103 10.87 0.86 -10.41
N ASN A 104 11.38 1.22 -11.58
CA ASN A 104 11.51 0.32 -12.72
C ASN A 104 12.91 0.52 -13.33
N GLY A 105 13.81 -0.44 -13.06
CA GLY A 105 15.24 -0.29 -13.28
C GLY A 105 15.80 0.90 -12.48
N ASP A 106 16.59 1.75 -13.13
CA ASP A 106 17.20 2.94 -12.52
C ASP A 106 16.26 4.15 -12.44
N ARG A 107 14.99 4.01 -12.83
CA ARG A 107 14.02 5.10 -12.87
C ARG A 107 13.00 4.96 -11.76
N GLU A 108 12.77 6.07 -11.06
CA GLU A 108 11.72 6.21 -10.09
C GLU A 108 10.53 6.96 -10.70
N PHE A 109 9.33 6.46 -10.44
CA PHE A 109 8.07 7.00 -10.92
C PHE A 109 7.22 7.41 -9.73
N ASN A 110 6.57 8.58 -9.85
CA ASN A 110 5.66 9.12 -8.86
C ASN A 110 4.38 9.53 -9.59
N LEU A 111 3.25 8.92 -9.23
CA LEU A 111 1.94 9.14 -9.84
C LEU A 111 0.96 9.64 -8.79
N GLU A 112 0.21 10.69 -9.09
CA GLU A 112 -0.87 11.18 -8.24
C GLU A 112 -2.23 10.82 -8.86
N TYR A 113 -3.06 10.15 -8.08
CA TYR A 113 -4.44 9.83 -8.43
C TYR A 113 -5.38 10.71 -7.62
N ARG A 114 -6.19 11.50 -8.33
CA ARG A 114 -7.20 12.41 -7.75
C ARG A 114 -8.63 12.00 -8.07
N THR A 115 -8.81 10.96 -8.88
CA THR A 115 -10.11 10.37 -9.19
C THR A 115 -9.99 8.86 -9.29
N GLN A 116 -11.11 8.18 -9.03
CA GLN A 116 -11.19 6.73 -9.22
C GLN A 116 -10.98 6.33 -10.70
N GLU A 117 -11.42 7.14 -11.65
CA GLU A 117 -11.21 6.89 -13.08
C GLU A 117 -9.71 6.89 -13.45
N GLN A 118 -8.92 7.83 -12.92
CA GLN A 118 -7.47 7.86 -13.15
C GLN A 118 -6.78 6.61 -12.60
N LEU A 119 -7.24 6.12 -11.44
CA LEU A 119 -6.73 4.90 -10.84
C LEU A 119 -7.08 3.68 -11.71
N GLU A 120 -8.34 3.53 -12.13
CA GLU A 120 -8.80 2.40 -12.93
C GLU A 120 -8.13 2.34 -14.30
N GLN A 121 -7.84 3.48 -14.93
CA GLN A 121 -7.12 3.54 -16.20
C GLN A 121 -5.65 3.10 -16.08
N GLN A 122 -5.03 3.28 -14.92
CA GLN A 122 -3.60 3.01 -14.73
C GLN A 122 -3.32 1.73 -13.93
N ILE A 123 -4.34 1.10 -13.34
CA ILE A 123 -4.15 -0.10 -12.50
C ILE A 123 -3.47 -1.26 -13.25
N ALA A 124 -3.72 -1.39 -14.55
CA ALA A 124 -3.08 -2.42 -15.37
C ALA A 124 -1.55 -2.28 -15.40
N ALA A 125 -1.03 -1.05 -15.39
CA ALA A 125 0.41 -0.82 -15.33
C ALA A 125 1.00 -1.12 -13.94
N ILE A 126 0.20 -0.97 -12.88
CA ILE A 126 0.62 -1.23 -11.50
C ILE A 126 0.60 -2.74 -11.19
N ARG A 127 -0.26 -3.53 -11.86
CA ARG A 127 -0.37 -4.99 -11.67
C ARG A 127 0.90 -5.76 -11.99
N GLU A 128 1.75 -5.21 -12.86
CA GLU A 128 3.02 -5.80 -13.26
C GLU A 128 4.18 -5.41 -12.32
N LEU A 129 3.91 -4.66 -11.25
CA LEU A 129 4.94 -4.22 -10.30
C LEU A 129 5.10 -5.24 -9.17
N ASP A 130 6.35 -5.65 -8.94
CA ASP A 130 6.70 -6.52 -7.80
C ASP A 130 6.60 -5.77 -6.46
N SER A 131 6.86 -4.46 -6.46
CA SER A 131 6.77 -3.62 -5.26
C SER A 131 6.48 -2.16 -5.57
N PHE A 132 5.70 -1.51 -4.69
CA PHE A 132 5.47 -0.06 -4.73
C PHE A 132 4.98 0.47 -3.38
N THR A 133 5.03 1.79 -3.24
CA THR A 133 4.52 2.52 -2.07
C THR A 133 3.30 3.35 -2.46
N VAL A 134 2.29 3.40 -1.62
CA VAL A 134 1.12 4.27 -1.75
C VAL A 134 1.03 5.14 -0.51
N GLN A 135 0.99 6.46 -0.72
CA GLN A 135 0.79 7.43 0.35
C GLN A 135 -0.61 8.03 0.22
N LEU A 136 -1.33 8.11 1.32
CA LEU A 136 -2.59 8.85 1.41
C LEU A 136 -2.25 10.26 1.83
N ILE A 137 -2.60 11.25 1.01
CA ILE A 137 -2.27 12.66 1.26
C ILE A 137 -3.55 13.48 1.36
N GLN A 138 -3.81 14.08 2.52
CA GLN A 138 -4.95 14.97 2.72
C GLN A 138 -4.86 16.19 1.80
N THR A 139 -5.94 16.46 1.07
CA THR A 139 -6.10 17.71 0.32
C THR A 139 -6.72 18.78 1.21
N LYS A 140 -6.16 20.00 1.15
CA LYS A 140 -6.67 21.17 1.85
C LYS A 140 -7.97 21.70 1.27
#